data_AF-A0A6N3EV13-F1
#
_entry.id   AF-A0A6N3EV13-F1
#
_cell.length_a   1.000
_cell.length_b   1.000
_cell.length_c   1.000
_cell.angle_alpha   90.00
_cell.angle_beta   90.00
_cell.angle_gamma   90.00
#
_symmetry.space_group_name_H-M   'P 1'
#
loop_
_entity.id
_entity.type
_entity.pdbx_description
1 polymer ?
#
loop_
_entity_poly.entity_id
_entity_poly.type
_entity_poly.pdbx_seq_one_letter_code
_entity_poly.pdbx_strand_id
1 'polypeptide(L)'
;MKARVKATSEIGEVLCWADCSHEKISMYLENSVCDIPYSDIEVISIDNTTDWQQVRIQAAIAAMQGILSDEEEVGYACSEATYKENEKHTIPVAVARFAAACADALVEELKQ
;
A
#
# COMPACT_ATOMS: atom_id res chain seq x y z
N MET A 1 -12.50 -0.88 10.15
CA MET A 1 -11.45 -0.05 10.80
C MET A 1 -11.02 -0.84 12.03
N LYS A 2 -9.76 -0.85 12.45
CA LYS A 2 -9.37 -1.46 13.74
C LYS A 2 -9.09 -0.41 14.79
N ALA A 3 -9.54 -0.70 16.00
CA ALA A 3 -9.29 0.13 17.16
C ALA A 3 -8.90 -0.73 18.37
N ARG A 4 -8.15 -0.13 19.29
CA ARG A 4 -7.80 -0.69 20.59
C ARG A 4 -8.74 -0.11 21.64
N VAL A 5 -9.26 -0.95 22.52
CA VAL A 5 -9.97 -0.49 23.72
C VAL A 5 -8.93 -0.08 24.77
N LYS A 6 -8.99 1.15 25.28
CA LYS A 6 -7.96 1.69 26.20
C LYS A 6 -7.89 0.92 27.51
N ALA A 7 -9.03 0.48 28.04
CA ALA A 7 -9.12 -0.19 29.34
C ALA A 7 -8.57 -1.62 29.32
N THR A 8 -8.87 -2.40 28.28
CA THR A 8 -8.49 -3.82 28.18
C THR A 8 -7.28 -4.05 27.29
N SER A 9 -6.88 -3.05 26.50
CA SER A 9 -5.91 -3.17 25.41
C SER A 9 -6.30 -4.16 24.31
N GLU A 10 -7.54 -4.66 24.31
CA GLU A 10 -8.06 -5.55 23.27
C GLU A 10 -8.19 -4.81 21.94
N ILE A 11 -7.91 -5.51 20.84
CA ILE A 11 -7.99 -4.97 19.49
C ILE A 11 -9.17 -5.61 18.79
N GLY A 12 -10.07 -4.78 18.30
CA GLY A 12 -11.28 -5.20 17.61
C GLY A 12 -11.48 -4.51 16.27
N GLU A 13 -12.41 -5.05 15.50
CA GLU A 13 -12.88 -4.43 14.26
C GLU A 13 -14.09 -3.53 14.55
N VAL A 14 -13.97 -2.25 14.21
CA VAL A 14 -15.04 -1.26 14.29
C VAL A 14 -15.99 -1.49 13.12
N LEU A 15 -17.26 -1.77 13.43
CA LEU A 15 -18.29 -2.09 12.46
C LEU A 15 -19.05 -0.83 12.01
N CYS A 16 -19.57 -0.07 12.97
CA CYS A 16 -20.38 1.12 12.74
C CYS A 16 -20.55 1.94 14.02
N TRP A 17 -21.24 3.08 13.90
CA TRP A 17 -21.78 3.80 15.05
C TRP A 17 -22.97 3.05 15.64
N ALA A 18 -22.93 2.85 16.96
CA ALA A 18 -23.98 2.17 17.71
C ALA A 18 -25.18 3.09 18.01
N ASP A 19 -24.99 4.41 17.86
CA ASP A 19 -26.00 5.43 18.14
C ASP A 19 -26.03 6.53 17.07
N CYS A 20 -27.14 7.28 17.03
CA CYS A 20 -27.29 8.43 16.14
C CYS A 20 -26.52 9.67 16.63
N SER A 21 -26.11 9.67 17.90
CA SER A 21 -25.30 10.75 18.51
C SER A 21 -23.82 10.65 18.16
N HIS A 22 -23.36 9.53 17.59
CA HIS A 22 -21.96 9.24 17.30
C HIS A 22 -21.07 9.27 18.56
N GLU A 23 -21.60 8.80 19.69
CA GLU A 23 -20.85 8.70 20.95
C GLU A 23 -20.33 7.28 21.19
N LYS A 24 -20.97 6.28 20.60
CA LYS A 24 -20.62 4.87 20.74
C LYS A 24 -20.41 4.18 19.40
N ILE A 25 -19.49 3.25 19.38
CA ILE A 25 -19.22 2.39 18.23
C ILE A 25 -19.49 0.94 18.58
N SER A 26 -20.01 0.18 17.63
CA SER A 26 -20.10 -1.28 17.72
C SER A 26 -18.80 -1.88 17.21
N MET A 27 -18.15 -2.69 18.05
CA MET A 27 -16.89 -3.37 17.76
C MET A 27 -17.03 -4.88 17.90
N TYR A 28 -16.38 -5.63 17.02
CA TYR A 28 -16.21 -7.08 17.16
C TYR A 28 -14.96 -7.39 17.99
N LEU A 29 -15.15 -7.97 19.18
CA LEU A 29 -14.12 -8.34 20.15
C LEU A 29 -14.33 -9.79 20.59
N GLU A 30 -13.28 -10.62 20.52
CA GLU A 30 -13.26 -12.01 21.03
C GLU A 30 -14.56 -12.82 20.77
N ASN A 31 -15.06 -12.77 19.52
CA ASN A 31 -16.29 -13.44 19.08
C ASN A 31 -17.62 -12.89 19.62
N SER A 32 -17.63 -11.64 20.07
CA SER A 32 -18.83 -10.92 20.45
C SER A 32 -18.84 -9.51 19.86
N VAL A 33 -20.04 -8.94 19.70
CA VAL A 33 -20.21 -7.53 19.32
C VAL A 33 -20.50 -6.75 20.59
N CYS A 34 -19.71 -5.70 20.82
CA CYS A 34 -19.84 -4.82 21.99
C CYS A 34 -19.94 -3.36 21.56
N ASP A 35 -20.81 -2.61 22.23
CA ASP A 35 -20.90 -1.16 22.06
C ASP A 35 -19.97 -0.46 23.04
N ILE A 36 -19.03 0.33 22.53
CA ILE A 36 -17.97 0.98 23.30
C ILE A 36 -18.00 2.48 23.02
N PRO A 37 -17.88 3.35 24.05
CA PRO A 37 -17.73 4.78 23.83
C PRO A 37 -16.53 5.09 22.93
N TYR A 38 -16.72 5.97 21.94
CA TYR A 38 -15.65 6.35 21.02
C TYR A 38 -14.46 7.00 21.75
N SER A 39 -14.71 7.70 22.86
CA SER A 39 -13.68 8.26 23.75
C SER A 39 -12.75 7.20 24.34
N ASP A 40 -13.19 5.96 24.43
CA ASP A 40 -12.52 4.88 25.16
C ASP A 40 -11.70 3.99 24.23
N ILE A 41 -11.60 4.36 22.95
CA ILE A 41 -10.80 3.64 21.97
C ILE A 41 -9.64 4.48 21.41
N GLU A 42 -8.65 3.78 20.87
CA GLU A 42 -7.55 4.32 20.08
C GLU A 42 -7.63 3.70 18.69
N VAL A 43 -7.82 4.51 17.64
CA VAL A 43 -7.86 3.99 16.27
C VAL A 43 -6.45 3.54 15.87
N ILE A 44 -6.29 2.26 15.57
CA ILE A 44 -5.00 1.68 15.17
C ILE A 44 -4.87 1.63 13.66
N SER A 45 -5.96 1.33 12.96
CA SER A 45 -5.99 1.31 11.50
C SER A 45 -7.36 1.73 10.98
N ILE A 46 -7.39 2.67 10.04
CA ILE A 46 -8.57 2.94 9.21
C ILE A 46 -8.42 1.98 8.03
N ASP A 47 -9.45 1.22 7.66
CA ASP A 47 -9.29 0.09 6.74
C ASP A 47 -8.50 0.42 5.47
N ASN A 48 -7.38 -0.30 5.32
CA ASN A 48 -6.87 -1.04 4.16
C ASN A 48 -7.51 -0.77 2.78
N THR A 49 -7.58 0.48 2.33
CA THR A 49 -7.32 0.68 0.91
C THR A 49 -5.85 0.35 0.72
N THR A 50 -5.55 -0.78 0.05
CA THR A 50 -4.19 -1.03 -0.43
C THR A 50 -3.74 0.25 -1.12
N ASP A 51 -2.73 0.92 -0.55
CA ASP A 51 -2.13 2.07 -1.19
C ASP A 51 -1.36 1.55 -2.40
N TRP A 52 -2.08 1.42 -3.51
CA TRP A 52 -1.54 0.90 -4.75
C TRP A 52 -0.38 1.76 -5.28
N GLN A 53 -0.32 3.03 -4.89
CA GLN A 53 0.82 3.88 -5.20
C GLN A 53 2.04 3.48 -4.36
N GLN A 54 1.85 3.18 -3.08
CA GLN A 54 2.91 2.63 -2.23
C GLN A 54 3.41 1.27 -2.73
N VAL A 55 2.49 0.35 -3.09
CA VAL A 55 2.84 -0.96 -3.67
C VAL A 55 3.65 -0.79 -4.96
N ARG A 56 3.20 0.10 -5.86
CA ARG A 56 3.91 0.43 -7.10
C ARG A 56 5.32 0.96 -6.85
N ILE A 57 5.48 1.90 -5.90
CA ILE A 57 6.79 2.46 -5.56
C ILE A 57 7.73 1.37 -5.03
N GLN A 58 7.25 0.50 -4.14
CA GLN A 58 8.05 -0.59 -3.59
C GLN A 58 8.45 -1.61 -4.66
N ALA A 59 7.52 -1.98 -5.55
CA ALA A 59 7.81 -2.87 -6.67
C ALA A 59 8.85 -2.26 -7.62
N ALA A 60 8.74 -0.97 -7.94
CA ALA A 60 9.72 -0.27 -8.78
C ALA A 60 11.10 -0.21 -8.12
N ILE A 61 11.18 0.04 -6.81
CA ILE A 61 12.46 0.00 -6.07
C ILE A 61 13.08 -1.40 -6.15
N ALA A 62 12.30 -2.45 -5.92
CA ALA A 62 12.79 -3.83 -6.00
C ALA A 62 13.29 -4.17 -7.42
N ALA A 63 12.56 -3.76 -8.46
CA ALA A 63 12.99 -3.92 -9.84
C ALA A 63 14.30 -3.17 -10.11
N MET A 64 14.42 -1.91 -9.69
CA MET A 64 15.68 -1.14 -9.84
C MET A 64 16.85 -1.81 -9.12
N GLN A 65 16.63 -2.38 -7.94
CA GLN A 65 17.68 -3.11 -7.21
C GLN A 65 18.14 -4.36 -7.97
N GLY A 66 17.21 -5.10 -8.59
CA GLY A 66 17.53 -6.24 -9.45
C GLY A 66 18.30 -5.81 -10.70
N ILE A 67 17.79 -4.81 -11.43
CA ILE A 67 18.41 -4.29 -12.66
C ILE A 67 19.82 -3.78 -12.39
N LEU A 68 20.03 -3.00 -11.33
CA LEU A 68 21.34 -2.42 -11.00
C LEU A 68 22.32 -3.43 -10.39
N SER A 69 21.89 -4.66 -10.13
CA SER A 69 22.77 -5.71 -9.60
C SER A 69 23.60 -6.43 -10.68
N ASP A 70 23.24 -6.29 -11.95
CA ASP A 70 23.89 -6.94 -13.10
C ASP A 70 23.96 -6.00 -14.31
N GLU A 71 25.14 -5.85 -14.92
CA GLU A 71 25.32 -5.02 -16.11
C GLU A 71 24.51 -5.52 -17.32
N GLU A 72 24.27 -6.84 -17.44
CA GLU A 72 23.46 -7.40 -18.51
C GLU A 72 21.99 -6.95 -18.38
N GLU A 73 21.46 -6.97 -17.15
CA GLU A 73 20.10 -6.50 -16.85
C GLU A 73 19.96 -4.99 -17.03
N VAL A 74 21.00 -4.20 -16.71
CA VAL A 74 21.04 -2.76 -17.06
C VAL A 74 20.95 -2.57 -18.57
N GLY A 75 21.70 -3.38 -19.34
CA GLY A 75 21.69 -3.36 -20.80
C GLY A 75 20.29 -3.66 -21.37
N TYR A 76 19.64 -4.70 -20.85
CA TYR A 76 18.28 -5.09 -21.24
C TYR A 76 17.25 -4.01 -20.89
N ALA A 77 17.28 -3.47 -19.67
CA ALA A 77 16.40 -2.36 -19.28
C ALA A 77 16.61 -1.11 -20.18
N CYS A 78 17.84 -0.89 -20.67
CA CYS A 78 18.14 0.20 -21.59
C CYS A 78 17.59 -0.03 -23.00
N SER A 79 17.49 -1.28 -23.49
CA SER A 79 16.94 -1.59 -24.81
C SER A 79 15.42 -1.47 -24.84
N GLU A 80 14.74 -1.82 -23.74
CA GLU A 80 13.28 -1.80 -23.66
C GLU A 80 12.71 -0.43 -23.25
N ALA A 81 13.55 0.50 -22.78
CA ALA A 81 13.10 1.82 -22.37
C ALA A 81 12.60 2.65 -23.56
N THR A 82 11.39 3.20 -23.43
CA THR A 82 10.85 4.17 -24.40
C THR A 82 11.32 5.59 -24.06
N TYR A 83 11.65 6.37 -25.08
CA TYR A 83 12.12 7.76 -24.95
C TYR A 83 11.27 8.72 -25.78
N LYS A 84 11.13 9.95 -25.29
CA LYS A 84 10.51 11.02 -26.07
C LYS A 84 11.51 11.54 -27.10
N GLU A 85 10.98 12.09 -28.19
CA GLU A 85 11.79 12.75 -29.20
C GLU A 85 12.62 13.88 -28.55
N ASN A 86 13.92 13.91 -28.84
CA ASN A 86 14.91 14.84 -28.25
C ASN A 86 15.18 14.69 -26.75
N GLU A 87 14.76 13.59 -26.12
CA GLU A 87 15.14 13.31 -24.74
C GLU A 87 16.58 12.82 -24.63
N LYS A 88 17.26 13.17 -23.53
CA LYS A 88 18.59 12.62 -23.24
C LYS A 88 18.47 11.17 -22.78
N HIS A 89 19.00 10.25 -23.57
CA HIS A 89 19.04 8.83 -23.20
C HIS A 89 20.14 8.63 -22.16
N THR A 90 19.74 8.30 -20.94
CA THR A 90 20.66 8.03 -19.84
C THR A 90 20.26 6.76 -19.12
N ILE A 91 21.25 6.01 -18.62
CA ILE A 91 21.01 4.77 -17.88
C ILE A 91 20.01 4.98 -16.72
N PRO A 92 20.10 6.04 -15.88
CA PRO A 92 19.11 6.24 -14.82
C PRO A 92 17.68 6.42 -15.33
N VAL A 93 17.50 7.12 -16.46
CA VAL A 93 16.16 7.31 -17.07
C VAL A 93 15.61 5.98 -17.58
N ALA A 94 16.45 5.17 -18.22
CA ALA A 94 16.07 3.87 -18.74
C ALA A 94 15.63 2.92 -17.63
N VAL A 95 16.48 2.76 -16.61
CA VAL A 95 16.25 1.89 -15.45
C VAL A 95 14.99 2.31 -14.70
N ALA A 96 14.80 3.62 -14.46
CA ALA A 96 13.61 4.12 -13.76
C ALA A 96 12.32 3.83 -14.54
N ARG A 97 12.33 3.97 -15.87
CA ARG A 97 11.16 3.70 -16.71
C ARG A 97 10.83 2.23 -16.80
N PHE A 98 11.84 1.40 -17.02
CA PHE A 98 11.65 -0.04 -17.08
C PHE A 98 11.12 -0.59 -15.75
N ALA A 99 11.71 -0.17 -14.63
CA ALA A 99 11.24 -0.56 -13.30
C ALA A 99 9.80 -0.09 -13.01
N ALA A 100 9.43 1.11 -13.46
CA ALA A 100 8.06 1.59 -13.34
C ALA A 100 7.08 0.74 -14.17
N ALA A 101 7.45 0.35 -15.39
CA ALA A 101 6.65 -0.53 -16.23
C ALA A 101 6.48 -1.93 -15.62
N CYS A 102 7.53 -2.51 -15.05
CA CYS A 102 7.44 -3.77 -14.29
C CYS A 102 6.48 -3.64 -13.09
N ALA A 103 6.56 -2.54 -12.35
CA ALA A 103 5.69 -2.28 -11.22
C ALA A 103 4.22 -2.09 -11.62
N ASP A 104 3.98 -1.40 -12.74
CA ASP A 104 2.64 -1.22 -13.30
C ASP A 104 2.01 -2.57 -13.68
N ALA A 105 2.75 -3.41 -14.42
CA ALA A 105 2.30 -4.75 -14.79
C ALA A 105 2.00 -5.62 -13.55
N LEU A 106 2.86 -5.59 -12.53
CA LEU A 106 2.62 -6.34 -11.30
C LEU A 106 1.37 -5.85 -10.56
N VAL A 107 1.17 -4.53 -10.48
CA VAL A 107 -0.02 -3.96 -9.83
C VAL A 107 -1.29 -4.32 -10.59
N GLU A 108 -1.25 -4.37 -11.92
CA GLU A 108 -2.38 -4.83 -12.74
C GLU A 108 -2.72 -6.30 -12.48
N GLU A 109 -1.72 -7.18 -12.38
CA GLU A 109 -1.92 -8.60 -12.03
C GLU A 109 -2.47 -8.79 -10.61
N LEU A 110 -1.98 -8.02 -9.63
CA LEU A 110 -2.43 -8.13 -8.23
C LEU A 110 -3.83 -7.56 -7.98
N LYS A 111 -4.35 -6.74 -8.89
CA LYS A 111 -5.70 -6.15 -8.80
C LYS A 111 -6.79 -7.03 -9.42
N GLN A 112 -6.42 -8.05 -10.19
CA GLN A 112 -7.34 -9.04 -10.78
C GLN A 112 -7.85 -10.02 -9.72
#